data_AF-A0A7S3T232-F1
#
_entry.id   AF-A0A7S3T232-F1
#
_cell.length_a   1.000
_cell.length_b   1.000
_cell.length_c   1.000
_cell.angle_alpha   90.00
_cell.angle_beta   90.00
_cell.angle_gamma   90.00
#
_symmetry.space_group_name_H-M   'P 1'
#
loop_
_entity.id
_entity.type
_entity.pdbx_description
1 polymer ?
#
loop_
_entity_poly.entity_id
_entity_poly.type
_entity_poly.pdbx_seq_one_letter_code
_entity_poly.pdbx_strand_id
1 'polypeptide(L)'
;INRSLPGKSCPPHRHTSAPPLPMIRRGIRRVLPRRDKWHALQEYAVGEGNTEEFRLLRARDASVAALVNAHTTPAKAIDWASWESKIANKEVLSCLKDFHSDQTKLLDTVLKEDHLGAVKGQTAGWELFDAATKSCEKSVEKSELILRNGARALWISFQNPPISLLSQSEWLDTDQYWQAFVEKHHFYHNHLLSAVEDPESKEYDAKQKADLQKRWETFDGRGTTRQNNKLLYQRPSFEYYDVYRGPLIEHMIFYLTKTGGDARFFPENMPVEWFAEIYDIRFKVYNVLQRRKRLAHESTLSRESTHDFHPADLEHDGEAHFAKLIAKETAVTELTMGRLMGNYALFSDSYVPVQTGMAFYKAIQMDNGK
;
A
#
# COMPACT_ATOMS: atom_id res chain seq x y z
N ILE A 1 14.71 -18.40 -59.64
CA ILE A 1 15.20 -19.79 -59.76
C ILE A 1 14.25 -20.67 -58.96
N ASN A 2 13.41 -21.42 -59.67
CA ASN A 2 12.50 -22.43 -59.13
C ASN A 2 13.28 -23.57 -58.51
N ARG A 3 12.81 -24.12 -57.37
CA ARG A 3 12.79 -25.57 -57.13
C ARG A 3 11.76 -25.94 -56.08
N SER A 4 10.90 -26.85 -56.48
CA SER A 4 9.73 -27.41 -55.83
C SER A 4 10.04 -28.63 -54.95
N LEU A 5 9.11 -28.82 -54.00
CA LEU A 5 8.83 -29.86 -52.99
C LEU A 5 9.05 -31.34 -53.38
N PRO A 6 8.99 -32.26 -52.39
CA PRO A 6 7.74 -32.97 -52.04
C PRO A 6 7.55 -33.08 -50.50
N GLY A 7 6.36 -33.06 -49.89
CA GLY A 7 5.16 -33.84 -50.18
C GLY A 7 4.91 -34.84 -49.04
N LYS A 8 4.04 -34.48 -48.09
CA LYS A 8 3.34 -35.45 -47.22
C LYS A 8 1.86 -35.10 -47.19
N SER A 9 1.10 -35.91 -47.90
CA SER A 9 -0.35 -35.95 -47.99
C SER A 9 -0.95 -36.55 -46.72
N CYS A 10 -2.04 -35.96 -46.23
CA CYS A 10 -3.03 -36.66 -45.40
C CYS A 10 -4.33 -36.77 -46.22
N PRO A 11 -5.02 -37.93 -46.18
CA PRO A 11 -6.17 -38.21 -47.04
C PRO A 11 -7.49 -37.63 -46.47
N PRO A 12 -8.55 -37.58 -47.30
CA PRO A 12 -9.83 -36.98 -46.95
C PRO A 12 -10.75 -38.00 -46.27
N HIS A 13 -11.39 -37.62 -45.16
CA HIS A 13 -12.58 -38.31 -44.67
C HIS A 13 -13.75 -37.32 -44.55
N ARG A 14 -14.64 -37.35 -45.55
CA ARG A 14 -16.05 -36.98 -45.38
C ARG A 14 -16.78 -38.22 -44.88
N HIS A 15 -17.35 -38.16 -43.68
CA HIS A 15 -18.79 -38.27 -43.42
C HIS A 15 -19.04 -38.45 -41.92
N THR A 16 -20.01 -37.67 -41.44
CA THR A 16 -20.91 -37.96 -40.31
C THR A 16 -20.28 -38.21 -38.93
N SER A 17 -20.18 -37.14 -38.14
CA SER A 17 -20.85 -37.15 -36.83
C SER A 17 -21.08 -35.71 -36.39
N ALA A 18 -22.34 -35.38 -36.12
CA ALA A 18 -22.68 -34.16 -35.43
C ALA A 18 -21.84 -34.08 -34.14
N PRO A 19 -21.26 -32.92 -33.78
CA PRO A 19 -20.67 -32.78 -32.45
C PRO A 19 -21.81 -33.00 -31.45
N PRO A 20 -21.57 -33.75 -30.37
CA PRO A 20 -22.65 -34.09 -29.47
C PRO A 20 -23.13 -32.76 -28.87
N LEU A 21 -24.39 -32.45 -29.13
CA LEU A 21 -25.18 -31.39 -28.53
C LEU A 21 -25.60 -31.61 -27.04
N PRO A 22 -25.07 -32.54 -26.20
CA PRO A 22 -25.48 -32.63 -24.80
C PRO A 22 -24.58 -31.83 -23.84
N MET A 23 -23.41 -31.29 -24.25
CA MET A 23 -22.55 -30.57 -23.31
C MET A 23 -22.96 -29.11 -23.06
N ILE A 24 -23.48 -28.41 -24.07
CA ILE A 24 -23.97 -27.03 -23.89
C ILE A 24 -25.37 -26.99 -23.27
N ARG A 25 -26.16 -28.08 -23.39
CA ARG A 25 -27.46 -28.21 -22.72
C ARG A 25 -27.37 -28.63 -21.24
N ARG A 26 -26.21 -29.08 -20.74
CA ARG A 26 -26.01 -29.41 -19.32
C ARG A 26 -25.67 -28.18 -18.45
N GLY A 27 -25.13 -27.12 -19.03
CA GLY A 27 -24.81 -25.88 -18.28
C GLY A 27 -25.99 -24.95 -18.04
N ILE A 28 -27.00 -24.97 -18.92
CA ILE A 28 -28.13 -24.02 -18.85
C ILE A 28 -29.27 -24.51 -17.94
N ARG A 29 -29.33 -25.81 -17.61
CA ARG A 29 -30.38 -26.38 -16.74
C ARG A 29 -30.14 -26.19 -15.23
N ARG A 30 -29.04 -25.56 -14.81
CA ARG A 30 -28.73 -25.25 -13.40
C ARG A 30 -28.84 -23.76 -13.03
N VAL A 31 -29.46 -22.94 -13.90
CA VAL A 31 -29.48 -21.47 -13.71
C VAL A 31 -30.85 -20.93 -13.25
N LEU A 32 -31.82 -21.79 -12.99
CA LEU A 32 -33.06 -21.38 -12.33
C LEU A 32 -33.30 -22.28 -11.11
N PRO A 33 -33.24 -21.75 -9.88
CA PRO A 33 -33.64 -22.49 -8.70
C PRO A 33 -35.06 -23.01 -8.91
N ARG A 34 -35.27 -24.30 -8.69
CA ARG A 34 -36.62 -24.83 -8.47
C ARG A 34 -37.24 -23.97 -7.37
N ARG A 35 -38.33 -23.28 -7.68
CA ARG A 35 -39.02 -22.29 -6.83
C ARG A 35 -39.54 -22.81 -5.48
N ASP A 36 -39.24 -24.04 -5.09
CA ASP A 36 -40.04 -24.74 -4.08
C ASP A 36 -39.35 -24.96 -2.72
N LYS A 37 -38.10 -24.53 -2.48
CA LYS A 37 -37.48 -24.66 -1.14
C LYS A 37 -36.48 -23.53 -0.82
N TRP A 38 -36.84 -22.65 0.11
CA TRP A 38 -35.95 -21.60 0.65
C TRP A 38 -34.63 -22.18 1.23
N HIS A 39 -34.63 -23.46 1.61
CA HIS A 39 -33.44 -24.18 2.07
C HIS A 39 -32.28 -24.24 1.05
N ALA A 40 -32.57 -24.11 -0.26
CA ALA A 40 -31.58 -24.11 -1.32
C ALA A 40 -30.91 -22.74 -1.54
N LEU A 41 -31.35 -21.69 -0.83
CA LEU A 41 -30.80 -20.33 -0.98
C LEU A 41 -29.40 -20.16 -0.39
N GLN A 42 -28.86 -21.18 0.30
CA GLN A 42 -27.52 -21.14 0.88
C GLN A 42 -26.44 -20.84 -0.16
N GLU A 43 -26.62 -21.30 -1.40
CA GLU A 43 -25.65 -21.06 -2.49
C GLU A 43 -25.47 -19.57 -2.82
N TYR A 44 -26.41 -18.72 -2.40
CA TYR A 44 -26.39 -17.27 -2.60
C TYR A 44 -25.97 -16.48 -1.36
N ALA A 45 -25.71 -17.14 -0.22
CA ALA A 45 -25.18 -16.49 0.97
C ALA A 45 -23.68 -16.25 0.79
N VAL A 46 -23.30 -14.99 0.51
CA VAL A 46 -21.90 -14.60 0.30
C VAL A 46 -21.38 -13.81 1.51
N GLY A 47 -20.19 -14.18 1.98
CA GLY A 47 -19.53 -13.59 3.15
C GLY A 47 -19.74 -14.40 4.43
N GLU A 48 -18.75 -14.37 5.33
CA GLU A 48 -18.75 -15.18 6.56
C GLU A 48 -19.96 -14.87 7.46
N GLY A 49 -20.32 -13.59 7.62
CA GLY A 49 -21.47 -13.17 8.42
C GLY A 49 -22.80 -13.70 7.89
N ASN A 50 -23.08 -13.56 6.58
CA ASN A 50 -24.33 -14.05 5.99
C ASN A 50 -24.41 -15.58 5.97
N THR A 51 -23.26 -16.25 5.83
CA THR A 51 -23.18 -17.72 5.87
C THR A 51 -23.52 -18.25 7.26
N GLU A 52 -23.00 -17.60 8.31
CA GLU A 52 -23.26 -17.97 9.70
C GLU A 52 -24.73 -17.74 10.08
N GLU A 53 -25.31 -16.60 9.72
CA GLU A 53 -26.74 -16.33 9.98
C GLU A 53 -27.65 -17.33 9.25
N PHE A 54 -27.34 -17.70 8.00
CA PHE A 54 -28.08 -18.72 7.27
C PHE A 54 -27.96 -20.10 7.94
N ARG A 55 -26.79 -20.43 8.51
CA ARG A 55 -26.55 -21.67 9.27
C ARG A 55 -27.40 -21.70 10.54
N LEU A 56 -27.46 -20.60 11.29
CA LEU A 56 -28.28 -20.46 12.49
C LEU A 56 -29.77 -20.59 12.17
N LEU A 57 -30.26 -19.95 11.11
CA LEU A 57 -31.64 -20.07 10.66
C LEU A 57 -32.00 -21.53 10.33
N ARG A 58 -31.13 -22.24 9.60
CA ARG A 58 -31.35 -23.65 9.27
C ARG A 58 -31.33 -24.55 10.51
N ALA A 59 -30.43 -24.29 11.46
CA ALA A 59 -30.37 -25.06 12.71
C ALA A 59 -31.65 -24.88 13.55
N ARG A 60 -32.19 -23.66 13.61
CA ARG A 60 -33.46 -23.37 14.28
C ARG A 60 -34.64 -24.09 13.62
N ASP A 61 -34.74 -24.01 12.31
CA ASP A 61 -35.78 -24.72 11.54
C ASP A 61 -35.70 -26.24 11.71
N ALA A 62 -34.49 -26.81 11.62
CA ALA A 62 -34.26 -28.24 11.85
C ALA A 62 -34.64 -28.66 13.29
N SER A 63 -34.38 -27.81 14.28
CA SER A 63 -34.79 -28.07 15.66
C SER A 63 -36.30 -28.06 15.84
N VAL A 64 -37.02 -27.14 15.18
CA VAL A 64 -38.49 -27.11 15.17
C VAL A 64 -39.05 -28.35 14.47
N ALA A 65 -38.53 -28.69 13.30
CA ALA A 65 -38.94 -29.88 12.56
C ALA A 65 -38.71 -31.17 13.36
N ALA A 66 -37.56 -31.29 14.04
CA ALA A 66 -37.26 -32.42 14.91
C ALA A 66 -38.19 -32.49 16.12
N LEU A 67 -38.51 -31.35 16.74
CA LEU A 67 -39.43 -31.28 17.88
C LEU A 67 -40.84 -31.74 17.48
N VAL A 68 -41.35 -31.24 16.35
CA VAL A 68 -42.65 -31.63 15.80
C VAL A 68 -42.66 -33.12 15.48
N ASN A 69 -41.63 -33.63 14.80
CA ASN A 69 -41.52 -35.05 14.44
C ASN A 69 -41.39 -35.98 15.66
N ALA A 70 -40.74 -35.55 16.73
CA ALA A 70 -40.59 -36.34 17.96
C ALA A 70 -41.91 -36.46 18.77
N HIS A 71 -42.81 -35.48 18.63
CA HIS A 71 -44.05 -35.39 19.40
C HIS A 71 -45.31 -35.63 18.54
N THR A 72 -45.16 -36.27 17.38
CA THR A 72 -46.32 -36.68 16.55
C THR A 72 -47.14 -37.80 17.18
N THR A 73 -46.57 -38.52 18.15
CA THR A 73 -47.26 -39.61 18.84
C THR A 73 -47.94 -39.07 20.10
N PRO A 74 -49.25 -39.28 20.30
CA PRO A 74 -49.93 -38.84 21.51
C PRO A 74 -49.32 -39.52 22.75
N ALA A 75 -49.30 -38.79 23.86
CA ALA A 75 -48.78 -39.31 25.13
C ALA A 75 -49.56 -40.56 25.57
N LYS A 76 -48.85 -41.55 26.13
CA LYS A 76 -49.49 -42.77 26.66
C LYS A 76 -50.36 -42.41 27.87
N ALA A 77 -51.62 -42.85 27.85
CA ALA A 77 -52.52 -42.69 28.98
C ALA A 77 -51.97 -43.44 30.22
N ILE A 78 -52.00 -42.78 31.37
CA ILE A 78 -51.59 -43.38 32.65
C ILE A 78 -52.70 -44.29 33.16
N ASP A 79 -52.35 -45.54 33.48
CA ASP A 79 -53.26 -46.47 34.14
C ASP A 79 -53.28 -46.25 35.65
N TRP A 80 -54.13 -45.31 36.09
CA TRP A 80 -54.30 -44.97 37.50
C TRP A 80 -54.78 -46.13 38.38
N ALA A 81 -55.57 -47.06 37.82
CA ALA A 81 -56.11 -48.20 38.58
C ALA A 81 -55.02 -49.18 39.02
N SER A 82 -54.03 -49.43 38.16
CA SER A 82 -52.84 -50.22 38.52
C SER A 82 -52.04 -49.57 39.65
N TRP A 83 -51.86 -48.24 39.64
CA TRP A 83 -51.10 -47.52 40.68
C TRP A 83 -51.85 -47.42 42.02
N GLU A 84 -53.17 -47.26 41.96
CA GLU A 84 -54.05 -47.31 43.13
C GLU A 84 -53.96 -48.66 43.85
N SER A 85 -53.66 -49.77 43.17
CA SER A 85 -53.48 -51.07 43.84
C SER A 85 -52.12 -51.24 44.55
N LYS A 86 -51.09 -50.48 44.14
CA LYS A 86 -49.68 -50.70 44.54
C LYS A 86 -49.16 -49.73 45.60
N ILE A 87 -49.78 -48.56 45.75
CA ILE A 87 -49.28 -47.49 46.64
C ILE A 87 -50.10 -47.48 47.93
N ALA A 88 -49.44 -47.51 49.09
CA ALA A 88 -50.13 -47.53 50.40
C ALA A 88 -50.74 -46.17 50.79
N ASN A 89 -50.09 -45.05 50.45
CA ASN A 89 -50.58 -43.70 50.73
C ASN A 89 -51.55 -43.23 49.63
N LYS A 90 -52.86 -43.33 49.89
CA LYS A 90 -53.91 -43.01 48.91
C LYS A 90 -54.19 -41.52 48.77
N GLU A 91 -54.00 -40.74 49.84
CA GLU A 91 -54.31 -39.31 49.85
C GLU A 91 -53.39 -38.52 48.91
N VAL A 92 -52.09 -38.82 48.96
CA VAL A 92 -51.09 -38.20 48.07
C VAL A 92 -51.31 -38.62 46.62
N LEU A 93 -51.67 -39.90 46.38
CA LEU A 93 -51.95 -40.40 45.03
C LEU A 93 -53.20 -39.76 44.42
N SER A 94 -54.26 -39.56 45.22
CA SER A 94 -55.48 -38.87 44.78
C SER A 94 -55.17 -37.44 44.36
N CYS A 95 -54.44 -36.69 45.19
CA CYS A 95 -54.03 -35.31 44.89
C CYS A 95 -53.22 -35.24 43.57
N LEU A 96 -52.32 -36.20 43.34
CA LEU A 96 -51.53 -36.28 42.10
C LEU A 96 -52.40 -36.57 40.87
N LYS A 97 -53.37 -37.47 41.00
CA LYS A 97 -54.32 -37.83 39.93
C LYS A 97 -55.22 -36.65 39.57
N ASP A 98 -55.72 -35.94 40.58
CA ASP A 98 -56.56 -34.74 40.41
C ASP A 98 -55.76 -33.63 39.73
N PHE A 99 -54.53 -33.37 40.19
CA PHE A 99 -53.61 -32.43 39.54
C PHE A 99 -53.34 -32.79 38.07
N HIS A 100 -53.03 -34.07 37.77
CA HIS A 100 -52.81 -34.50 36.39
C HIS A 100 -54.05 -34.33 35.51
N SER A 101 -55.24 -34.67 36.04
CA SER A 101 -56.52 -34.53 35.34
C SER A 101 -56.82 -33.07 35.00
N ASP A 102 -56.60 -32.16 35.96
CA ASP A 102 -56.84 -30.73 35.78
C ASP A 102 -55.83 -30.10 34.80
N GLN A 103 -54.55 -30.49 34.86
CA GLN A 103 -53.56 -30.07 33.86
C GLN A 103 -53.87 -30.62 32.45
N THR A 104 -54.35 -31.85 32.34
CA THR A 104 -54.73 -32.45 31.05
C THR A 104 -55.91 -31.70 30.42
N LYS A 105 -56.94 -31.36 31.20
CA LYS A 105 -58.08 -30.55 30.74
C LYS A 105 -57.65 -29.15 30.28
N LEU A 106 -56.71 -28.53 30.98
CA LEU A 106 -56.16 -27.23 30.60
C LEU A 106 -55.42 -27.33 29.26
N LEU A 107 -54.56 -28.33 29.08
CA LEU A 107 -53.83 -28.56 27.83
C LEU A 107 -54.77 -28.84 26.65
N ASP A 108 -55.82 -29.63 26.84
CA ASP A 108 -56.84 -29.89 25.81
C ASP A 108 -57.65 -28.63 25.45
N THR A 109 -57.82 -27.72 26.40
CA THR A 109 -58.48 -26.43 26.16
C THR A 109 -57.58 -25.55 25.30
N VAL A 110 -56.31 -25.42 25.67
CA VAL A 110 -55.31 -24.65 24.92
C VAL A 110 -55.15 -25.20 23.51
N LEU A 111 -55.03 -26.52 23.34
CA LEU A 111 -54.85 -27.14 22.01
C LEU A 111 -56.04 -26.94 21.05
N LYS A 112 -57.23 -26.66 21.59
CA LYS A 112 -58.45 -26.33 20.81
C LYS A 112 -58.57 -24.84 20.50
N GLU A 113 -57.71 -23.99 21.06
CA GLU A 113 -57.66 -22.58 20.71
C GLU A 113 -57.16 -22.40 19.27
N ASP A 114 -57.60 -21.32 18.62
CA ASP A 114 -57.16 -20.99 17.26
C ASP A 114 -55.75 -20.37 17.29
N HIS A 115 -54.75 -21.24 17.41
CA HIS A 115 -53.34 -20.85 17.34
C HIS A 115 -52.95 -20.29 15.96
N LEU A 116 -53.65 -20.70 14.89
CA LEU A 116 -53.39 -20.19 13.53
C LEU A 116 -53.84 -18.73 13.39
N GLY A 117 -55.00 -18.37 13.96
CA GLY A 117 -55.46 -17.00 14.06
C GLY A 117 -54.54 -16.12 14.90
N ALA A 118 -54.04 -16.65 16.03
CA ALA A 118 -53.11 -15.94 16.90
C ALA A 118 -51.76 -15.62 16.21
N VAL A 119 -51.23 -16.54 15.41
CA VAL A 119 -49.96 -16.35 14.67
C VAL A 119 -50.14 -15.43 13.45
N LYS A 120 -51.29 -15.48 12.76
CA LYS A 120 -51.58 -14.59 11.61
C LYS A 120 -51.59 -13.10 11.97
N GLY A 121 -51.90 -12.77 13.23
CA GLY A 121 -51.86 -11.39 13.73
C GLY A 121 -50.45 -10.88 14.08
N GLN A 122 -49.44 -11.74 14.11
CA GLN A 122 -48.05 -11.35 14.39
C GLN A 122 -47.35 -10.91 13.10
N THR A 123 -47.56 -9.64 12.74
CA THR A 123 -46.97 -9.04 11.52
C THR A 123 -45.58 -8.42 11.74
N ALA A 124 -45.06 -8.45 12.97
CA ALA A 124 -43.76 -7.88 13.29
C ALA A 124 -42.64 -8.57 12.50
N GLY A 125 -41.95 -7.81 11.63
CA GLY A 125 -40.84 -8.29 10.80
C GLY A 125 -41.18 -8.66 9.35
N TRP A 126 -42.45 -8.73 8.96
CA TRP A 126 -42.81 -8.99 7.55
C TRP A 126 -42.42 -7.84 6.61
N GLU A 127 -42.43 -6.60 7.10
CA GLU A 127 -41.93 -5.45 6.32
C GLU A 127 -40.44 -5.59 5.96
N LEU A 128 -39.63 -6.18 6.85
CA LEU A 128 -38.21 -6.47 6.60
C LEU A 128 -38.05 -7.57 5.56
N PHE A 129 -38.92 -8.58 5.60
CA PHE A 129 -38.96 -9.64 4.58
C PHE A 129 -39.36 -9.11 3.20
N ASP A 130 -40.36 -8.22 3.14
CA ASP A 130 -40.77 -7.57 1.89
C ASP A 130 -39.67 -6.65 1.34
N ALA A 131 -38.97 -5.92 2.20
CA ALA A 131 -37.82 -5.11 1.81
C ALA A 131 -36.68 -5.98 1.26
N ALA A 132 -36.37 -7.11 1.90
CA ALA A 132 -35.37 -8.07 1.43
C ALA A 132 -35.75 -8.66 0.06
N THR A 133 -37.04 -8.95 -0.16
CA THR A 133 -37.56 -9.47 -1.43
C THR A 133 -37.40 -8.44 -2.55
N LYS A 134 -37.79 -7.18 -2.34
CA LYS A 134 -37.59 -6.09 -3.31
C LYS A 134 -36.11 -5.87 -3.66
N SER A 135 -35.23 -5.99 -2.65
CA SER A 135 -33.78 -5.88 -2.86
C SER A 135 -33.24 -7.04 -3.72
N CYS A 136 -33.72 -8.26 -3.46
CA CYS A 136 -33.40 -9.45 -4.25
C CYS A 136 -33.85 -9.27 -5.70
N GLU A 137 -35.10 -8.86 -5.94
CA GLU A 137 -35.64 -8.61 -7.28
C GLU A 137 -34.82 -7.60 -8.08
N LYS A 138 -34.46 -6.47 -7.46
CA LYS A 138 -33.61 -5.45 -8.11
C LYS A 138 -32.21 -5.97 -8.45
N SER A 139 -31.67 -6.85 -7.60
CA SER A 139 -30.36 -7.47 -7.84
C SER A 139 -30.43 -8.48 -8.98
N VAL A 140 -31.50 -9.28 -9.04
CA VAL A 140 -31.78 -10.22 -10.14
C VAL A 140 -31.94 -9.45 -11.45
N GLU A 141 -32.74 -8.38 -11.49
CA GLU A 141 -32.94 -7.55 -12.68
C GLU A 141 -31.60 -7.00 -13.24
N LYS A 142 -30.73 -6.47 -12.36
CA LYS A 142 -29.41 -5.99 -12.77
C LYS A 142 -28.51 -7.10 -13.28
N SER A 143 -28.50 -8.26 -12.62
CA SER A 143 -27.70 -9.41 -13.07
C SER A 143 -28.17 -9.94 -14.43
N GLU A 144 -29.48 -10.00 -14.67
CA GLU A 144 -30.04 -10.32 -15.97
C GLU A 144 -29.62 -9.31 -17.04
N LEU A 145 -29.61 -8.01 -16.72
CA LEU A 145 -29.16 -6.98 -17.64
C LEU A 145 -27.69 -7.16 -18.04
N ILE A 146 -26.82 -7.49 -17.08
CA ILE A 146 -25.40 -7.78 -17.34
C ILE A 146 -25.28 -9.00 -18.27
N LEU A 147 -26.02 -10.08 -18.00
CA LEU A 147 -26.02 -11.27 -18.83
C LEU A 147 -26.53 -10.99 -20.25
N ARG A 148 -27.58 -10.18 -20.39
CA ARG A 148 -28.10 -9.75 -21.69
C ARG A 148 -27.07 -8.90 -22.44
N ASN A 149 -26.36 -8.01 -21.77
CA ASN A 149 -25.31 -7.20 -22.39
C ASN A 149 -24.10 -8.05 -22.80
N GLY A 150 -23.69 -9.02 -21.98
CA GLY A 150 -22.66 -9.99 -22.34
C GLY A 150 -23.06 -10.83 -23.57
N ALA A 151 -24.31 -11.31 -23.63
CA ALA A 151 -24.83 -12.02 -24.78
C ALA A 151 -24.87 -11.14 -26.05
N ARG A 152 -25.24 -9.86 -25.93
CA ARG A 152 -25.17 -8.88 -27.03
C ARG A 152 -23.73 -8.69 -27.51
N ALA A 153 -22.76 -8.54 -26.61
CA ALA A 153 -21.35 -8.37 -26.96
C ALA A 153 -20.79 -9.61 -27.70
N LEU A 154 -21.12 -10.82 -27.24
CA LEU A 154 -20.75 -12.06 -27.94
C LEU A 154 -21.38 -12.13 -29.33
N TRP A 155 -22.66 -11.79 -29.43
CA TRP A 155 -23.36 -11.77 -30.71
C TRP A 155 -22.71 -10.78 -31.69
N ILE A 156 -22.39 -9.56 -31.26
CA ILE A 156 -21.66 -8.57 -32.06
C ILE A 156 -20.30 -9.14 -32.51
N SER A 157 -19.52 -9.71 -31.58
CA SER A 157 -18.21 -10.28 -31.88
C SER A 157 -18.26 -11.40 -32.93
N PHE A 158 -19.28 -12.28 -32.87
CA PHE A 158 -19.46 -13.34 -33.87
C PHE A 158 -19.92 -12.85 -35.25
N GLN A 159 -20.58 -11.69 -35.31
CA GLN A 159 -21.07 -11.11 -36.57
C GLN A 159 -20.10 -10.09 -37.17
N ASN A 160 -19.10 -9.65 -36.42
CA ASN A 160 -18.08 -8.74 -36.93
C ASN A 160 -17.26 -9.41 -38.04
N PRO A 161 -16.96 -8.72 -39.14
CA PRO A 161 -16.02 -9.23 -40.14
C PRO A 161 -14.62 -9.37 -39.50
N PRO A 162 -13.75 -10.25 -40.03
CA PRO A 162 -12.36 -10.31 -39.61
C PRO A 162 -11.70 -8.93 -39.71
N ILE A 163 -11.01 -8.52 -38.65
CA ILE A 163 -10.40 -7.17 -38.57
C ILE A 163 -9.39 -6.90 -39.69
N SER A 164 -8.75 -7.94 -40.22
CA SER A 164 -7.83 -7.85 -41.36
C SER A 164 -8.50 -7.51 -42.68
N LEU A 165 -9.84 -7.61 -42.78
CA LEU A 165 -10.61 -7.30 -43.98
C LEU A 165 -11.30 -5.92 -43.90
N LEU A 166 -11.25 -5.25 -42.75
CA LEU A 166 -11.80 -3.90 -42.56
C LEU A 166 -10.80 -2.86 -43.03
N SER A 167 -11.29 -1.78 -43.64
CA SER A 167 -10.45 -0.61 -43.90
C SER A 167 -10.08 0.06 -42.57
N GLN A 168 -8.82 0.52 -42.46
CA GLN A 168 -8.35 1.24 -41.27
C GLN A 168 -9.14 2.53 -41.03
N SER A 169 -9.53 3.23 -42.10
CA SER A 169 -10.35 4.45 -42.00
C SER A 169 -11.77 4.14 -41.52
N GLU A 170 -12.38 3.06 -42.00
CA GLU A 170 -13.73 2.66 -41.59
C GLU A 170 -13.74 2.22 -40.13
N TRP A 171 -12.73 1.46 -39.70
CA TRP A 171 -12.58 1.09 -38.30
C TRP A 171 -12.40 2.33 -37.41
N LEU A 172 -11.51 3.25 -37.79
CA LEU A 172 -11.26 4.46 -37.03
C LEU A 172 -12.50 5.38 -37.01
N ASP A 173 -13.26 5.49 -38.10
CA ASP A 173 -14.53 6.24 -38.15
C ASP A 173 -15.57 5.70 -37.15
N THR A 174 -15.60 4.38 -36.93
CA THR A 174 -16.50 3.76 -35.94
C THR A 174 -16.03 3.91 -34.50
N ASP A 175 -14.73 4.07 -34.25
CA ASP A 175 -14.16 4.12 -32.90
C ASP A 175 -13.74 5.53 -32.49
N GLN A 176 -14.65 6.20 -31.80
CA GLN A 176 -14.46 7.57 -31.30
C GLN A 176 -13.36 7.69 -30.23
N TYR A 177 -13.05 6.60 -29.52
CA TYR A 177 -12.02 6.62 -28.48
C TYR A 177 -10.63 6.64 -29.11
N TRP A 178 -10.37 5.74 -30.05
CA TRP A 178 -9.09 5.66 -30.74
C TRP A 178 -8.86 6.82 -31.70
N GLN A 179 -9.91 7.48 -32.22
CA GLN A 179 -9.77 8.76 -32.93
C GLN A 179 -9.07 9.81 -32.07
N ALA A 180 -9.55 10.04 -30.85
CA ALA A 180 -8.94 11.01 -29.94
C ALA A 180 -7.50 10.63 -29.56
N PHE A 181 -7.23 9.32 -29.42
CA PHE A 181 -5.87 8.84 -29.16
C PHE A 181 -4.92 9.12 -30.33
N VAL A 182 -5.35 8.84 -31.56
CA VAL A 182 -4.55 9.13 -32.76
C VAL A 182 -4.36 10.63 -32.93
N GLU A 183 -5.40 11.45 -32.72
CA GLU A 183 -5.29 12.91 -32.77
C GLU A 183 -4.27 13.43 -31.76
N LYS A 184 -4.37 13.00 -30.49
CA LYS A 184 -3.43 13.37 -29.42
C LYS A 184 -1.97 13.20 -29.82
N HIS A 185 -1.64 12.06 -30.43
CA HIS A 185 -0.24 11.67 -30.67
C HIS A 185 0.26 11.95 -32.08
N HIS A 186 -0.62 12.01 -33.08
CA HIS A 186 -0.20 12.16 -34.47
C HIS A 186 -0.62 13.49 -35.10
N PHE A 187 -1.58 14.21 -34.49
CA PHE A 187 -1.95 15.56 -34.93
C PHE A 187 -1.24 16.63 -34.11
N TYR A 188 -1.24 16.54 -32.77
CA TYR A 188 -0.61 17.56 -31.91
C TYR A 188 0.92 17.39 -31.75
N HIS A 189 1.48 16.24 -32.14
CA HIS A 189 2.90 15.95 -31.97
C HIS A 189 3.55 15.51 -33.28
N ASN A 190 4.43 16.35 -33.83
CA ASN A 190 5.17 16.05 -35.08
C ASN A 190 6.47 15.25 -34.87
N HIS A 191 6.82 14.94 -33.62
CA HIS A 191 8.09 14.32 -33.24
C HIS A 191 7.94 12.85 -32.81
N LEU A 192 6.71 12.35 -32.68
CA LEU A 192 6.47 10.95 -32.42
C LEU A 192 6.73 10.16 -33.71
N LEU A 193 7.51 9.09 -33.59
CA LEU A 193 7.73 8.16 -34.70
C LEU A 193 6.39 7.50 -35.01
N SER A 194 5.91 7.60 -36.25
CA SER A 194 4.59 7.08 -36.67
C SER A 194 4.46 5.54 -36.62
N ALA A 195 5.43 4.84 -36.04
CA ALA A 195 5.52 3.39 -35.97
C ALA A 195 5.36 2.84 -34.54
N VAL A 196 5.04 3.69 -33.55
CA VAL A 196 4.81 3.26 -32.17
C VAL A 196 3.30 3.08 -31.95
N GLU A 197 2.89 1.83 -31.71
CA GLU A 197 1.47 1.49 -31.50
C GLU A 197 0.90 2.11 -30.21
N ASP A 198 1.69 2.15 -29.13
CA ASP A 198 1.30 2.77 -27.86
C ASP A 198 2.38 3.75 -27.34
N PRO A 199 2.32 5.03 -27.75
CA PRO A 199 3.21 6.08 -27.27
C PRO A 199 2.98 6.46 -25.79
N GLU A 200 1.96 5.94 -25.11
CA GLU A 200 1.72 6.14 -23.68
C GLU A 200 2.16 4.94 -22.81
N SER A 201 2.72 3.91 -23.44
CA SER A 201 3.25 2.76 -22.71
C SER A 201 4.36 3.16 -21.75
N LYS A 202 4.41 2.49 -20.60
CA LYS A 202 5.45 2.72 -19.57
C LYS A 202 6.87 2.52 -20.11
N GLU A 203 7.02 1.58 -21.05
CA GLU A 203 8.31 1.29 -21.70
C GLU A 203 8.75 2.44 -22.58
N TYR A 204 7.83 3.02 -23.36
CA TYR A 204 8.13 4.17 -24.20
C TYR A 204 8.48 5.41 -23.36
N ASP A 205 7.70 5.71 -22.31
CA ASP A 205 7.99 6.83 -21.41
C ASP A 205 9.36 6.68 -20.70
N ALA A 206 9.67 5.48 -20.19
CA ALA A 206 10.98 5.21 -19.59
C ALA A 206 12.13 5.40 -20.59
N LYS A 207 11.95 4.95 -21.84
CA LYS A 207 12.93 5.16 -22.90
C LYS A 207 13.12 6.64 -23.22
N GLN A 208 12.03 7.40 -23.39
CA GLN A 208 12.11 8.84 -23.67
C GLN A 208 12.80 9.61 -22.54
N LYS A 209 12.51 9.27 -21.28
CA LYS A 209 13.19 9.84 -20.10
C LYS A 209 14.68 9.53 -20.11
N ALA A 210 15.06 8.29 -20.38
CA ALA A 210 16.47 7.89 -20.45
C ALA A 210 17.19 8.59 -21.61
N ASP A 211 16.57 8.69 -22.78
CA ASP A 211 17.11 9.40 -23.94
C ASP A 211 17.27 10.90 -23.67
N LEU A 212 16.30 11.53 -22.99
CA LEU A 212 16.37 12.93 -22.58
C LEU A 212 17.52 13.16 -21.60
N GLN A 213 17.62 12.33 -20.55
CA GLN A 213 18.70 12.39 -19.58
C GLN A 213 20.07 12.28 -20.27
N LYS A 214 20.22 11.29 -21.15
CA LYS A 214 21.47 11.09 -21.91
C LYS A 214 21.83 12.29 -22.78
N ARG A 215 20.85 12.96 -23.40
CA ARG A 215 21.09 14.17 -24.20
C ARG A 215 21.61 15.31 -23.32
N TRP A 216 21.01 15.55 -22.16
CA TRP A 216 21.48 16.56 -21.22
C TRP A 216 22.87 16.24 -20.65
N GLU A 217 23.11 14.99 -20.26
CA GLU A 217 24.43 14.54 -19.81
C GLU A 217 25.50 14.69 -20.89
N THR A 218 25.16 14.47 -22.17
CA THR A 218 26.10 14.67 -23.28
C THR A 218 26.39 16.15 -23.53
N PHE A 219 25.39 17.01 -23.37
CA PHE A 219 25.50 18.44 -23.64
C PHE A 219 26.22 19.20 -22.51
N ASP A 220 25.77 19.02 -21.27
CA ASP A 220 26.21 19.73 -20.07
C ASP A 220 27.22 18.95 -19.19
N GLY A 221 27.35 17.64 -19.41
CA GLY A 221 28.20 16.79 -18.56
C GLY A 221 29.70 17.03 -18.71
N ARG A 222 30.47 16.28 -17.90
CA ARG A 222 31.92 16.46 -17.73
C ARG A 222 32.82 15.58 -18.61
N GLY A 223 32.30 14.97 -19.66
CA GLY A 223 33.07 14.11 -20.57
C GLY A 223 34.15 14.85 -21.37
N THR A 224 34.92 14.16 -22.21
CA THR A 224 35.90 14.78 -23.13
C THR A 224 35.24 15.36 -24.39
N THR A 225 34.03 14.91 -24.72
CA THR A 225 33.25 15.28 -25.92
C THR A 225 32.21 16.36 -25.63
N ARG A 226 32.52 17.35 -24.78
CA ARG A 226 31.54 18.36 -24.32
C ARG A 226 31.14 19.33 -25.44
N GLN A 227 29.88 19.73 -25.45
CA GLN A 227 29.37 20.75 -26.36
C GLN A 227 29.27 22.13 -25.69
N ASN A 228 28.68 22.21 -24.49
CA ASN A 228 28.39 23.48 -23.81
C ASN A 228 29.52 23.98 -22.90
N ASN A 229 30.20 23.06 -22.20
CA ASN A 229 31.23 23.38 -21.21
C ASN A 229 32.61 23.58 -21.86
N LYS A 230 32.68 24.51 -22.83
CA LYS A 230 33.92 24.97 -23.48
C LYS A 230 34.24 26.39 -23.01
N LEU A 231 35.52 26.68 -22.75
CA LEU A 231 36.01 28.03 -22.42
C LEU A 231 35.45 28.65 -21.12
N LEU A 232 35.19 27.84 -20.09
CA LEU A 232 34.81 28.36 -18.77
C LEU A 232 36.04 28.89 -17.99
N TYR A 233 36.30 30.19 -18.09
CA TYR A 233 37.28 30.88 -17.22
C TYR A 233 36.72 31.12 -15.81
N GLN A 234 35.42 31.37 -15.71
CA GLN A 234 34.68 31.45 -14.46
C GLN A 234 33.68 30.30 -14.44
N ARG A 235 33.78 29.45 -13.42
CA ARG A 235 32.92 28.27 -13.28
C ARG A 235 31.65 28.65 -12.52
N PRO A 236 30.46 28.19 -12.96
CA PRO A 236 29.25 28.30 -12.13
C PRO A 236 29.41 27.47 -10.85
N SER A 237 28.59 27.76 -9.84
CA SER A 237 28.65 27.20 -8.48
C SER A 237 28.84 25.68 -8.44
N PHE A 238 28.01 24.92 -9.14
CA PHE A 238 28.09 23.46 -9.19
C PHE A 238 29.41 22.95 -9.79
N GLU A 239 29.87 23.59 -10.87
CA GLU A 239 31.14 23.25 -11.51
C GLU A 239 32.35 23.66 -10.66
N TYR A 240 32.24 24.78 -9.95
CA TYR A 240 33.26 25.25 -9.03
C TYR A 240 33.44 24.29 -7.86
N TYR A 241 32.36 23.95 -7.16
CA TYR A 241 32.43 23.13 -5.94
C TYR A 241 32.74 21.66 -6.20
N ASP A 242 32.29 21.09 -7.32
CA ASP A 242 32.60 19.70 -7.61
C ASP A 242 34.07 19.52 -8.05
N VAL A 243 34.69 20.52 -8.69
CA VAL A 243 36.14 20.51 -8.98
C VAL A 243 36.95 20.84 -7.73
N TYR A 244 36.51 21.83 -6.95
CA TYR A 244 37.22 22.30 -5.77
C TYR A 244 36.46 21.93 -4.49
N ARG A 245 36.69 20.69 -4.02
CA ARG A 245 36.04 20.15 -2.83
C ARG A 245 36.44 20.85 -1.51
N GLY A 246 37.67 21.36 -1.42
CA GLY A 246 38.13 22.13 -0.25
C GLY A 246 37.27 23.38 0.01
N PRO A 247 37.15 24.31 -0.95
CA PRO A 247 36.26 25.46 -0.84
C PRO A 247 34.80 25.12 -0.53
N LEU A 248 34.26 24.00 -1.04
CA LEU A 248 32.90 23.58 -0.69
C LEU A 248 32.73 23.37 0.81
N ILE A 249 33.66 22.65 1.44
CA ILE A 249 33.63 22.37 2.88
C ILE A 249 33.79 23.66 3.67
N GLU A 250 34.78 24.50 3.31
CA GLU A 250 35.02 25.78 3.99
C GLU A 250 33.80 26.73 3.91
N HIS A 251 33.24 26.90 2.71
CA HIS A 251 32.11 27.78 2.48
C HIS A 251 30.85 27.26 3.18
N MET A 252 30.63 25.94 3.20
CA MET A 252 29.50 25.33 3.91
C MET A 252 29.62 25.50 5.42
N ILE A 253 30.79 25.22 6.01
CA ILE A 253 31.01 25.42 7.45
C ILE A 253 30.83 26.90 7.82
N PHE A 254 31.38 27.81 7.01
CA PHE A 254 31.20 29.24 7.22
C PHE A 254 29.72 29.63 7.16
N TYR A 255 28.99 29.16 6.15
CA TYR A 255 27.55 29.42 6.01
C TYR A 255 26.75 28.95 7.22
N LEU A 256 26.93 27.69 7.64
CA LEU A 256 26.20 27.09 8.76
C LEU A 256 26.51 27.82 10.08
N THR A 257 27.76 28.18 10.32
CA THR A 257 28.18 28.88 11.55
C THR A 257 27.76 30.34 11.57
N LYS A 258 27.80 31.04 10.43
CA LYS A 258 27.42 32.46 10.33
C LYS A 258 25.91 32.67 10.41
N THR A 259 25.13 31.77 9.81
CA THR A 259 23.67 31.95 9.67
C THR A 259 22.84 31.11 10.63
N GLY A 260 23.39 30.04 11.21
CA GLY A 260 22.61 29.05 11.96
C GLY A 260 21.60 28.28 11.11
N GLY A 261 21.76 28.30 9.78
CA GLY A 261 20.85 27.69 8.81
C GLY A 261 21.11 26.21 8.54
N ASP A 262 20.44 25.69 7.51
CA ASP A 262 20.52 24.31 7.05
C ASP A 262 21.19 24.25 5.67
N ALA A 263 22.01 23.22 5.42
CA ALA A 263 22.72 23.01 4.15
C ALA A 263 21.80 23.03 2.91
N ARG A 264 20.51 22.73 3.07
CA ARG A 264 19.50 22.81 1.98
C ARG A 264 19.30 24.23 1.44
N PHE A 265 19.61 25.25 2.24
CA PHE A 265 19.51 26.66 1.87
C PHE A 265 20.88 27.27 1.59
N PHE A 266 21.90 26.44 1.35
CA PHE A 266 23.22 26.91 0.95
C PHE A 266 23.09 27.78 -0.32
N PRO A 267 23.56 29.03 -0.28
CA PRO A 267 23.35 29.96 -1.37
C PRO A 267 24.12 29.50 -2.61
N GLU A 268 23.49 29.62 -3.78
CA GLU A 268 24.13 29.28 -5.05
C GLU A 268 25.41 30.11 -5.26
N ASN A 269 25.34 31.41 -4.97
CA ASN A 269 26.49 32.31 -4.95
C ASN A 269 26.63 32.92 -3.55
N MET A 270 27.81 32.76 -2.95
CA MET A 270 28.13 33.35 -1.66
C MET A 270 28.31 34.88 -1.79
N PRO A 271 27.88 35.69 -0.80
CA PRO A 271 28.20 37.12 -0.73
C PRO A 271 29.70 37.39 -0.75
N VAL A 272 30.12 38.49 -1.40
CA VAL A 272 31.54 38.87 -1.55
C VAL A 272 32.21 39.10 -0.19
N GLU A 273 31.45 39.66 0.75
CA GLU A 273 31.87 39.95 2.11
C GLU A 273 32.29 38.68 2.86
N TRP A 274 31.57 37.57 2.61
CA TRP A 274 31.86 36.29 3.26
C TRP A 274 33.17 35.69 2.76
N PHE A 275 33.52 35.89 1.48
CA PHE A 275 34.84 35.48 0.98
C PHE A 275 35.96 36.23 1.70
N ALA A 276 35.83 37.55 1.89
CA ALA A 276 36.83 38.34 2.61
C ALA A 276 37.03 37.83 4.04
N GLU A 277 35.93 37.55 4.76
CA GLU A 277 36.00 36.98 6.12
C GLU A 277 36.67 35.60 6.14
N ILE A 278 36.35 34.72 5.19
CA ILE A 278 36.99 33.40 5.06
C ILE A 278 38.49 33.55 4.82
N TYR A 279 38.91 34.45 3.93
CA TYR A 279 40.33 34.71 3.65
C TYR A 279 41.06 35.29 4.87
N ASP A 280 40.43 36.17 5.65
CA ASP A 280 41.00 36.70 6.89
C ASP A 280 41.19 35.61 7.95
N ILE A 281 40.22 34.71 8.11
CA ILE A 281 40.32 33.55 9.02
C ILE A 281 41.47 32.65 8.55
N ARG A 282 41.51 32.34 7.25
CA ARG A 282 42.57 31.53 6.64
C ARG A 282 43.94 32.16 6.89
N PHE A 283 44.10 33.47 6.68
CA PHE A 283 45.34 34.17 6.94
C PHE A 283 45.78 34.06 8.41
N LYS A 284 44.86 34.29 9.36
CA LYS A 284 45.15 34.18 10.80
C LYS A 284 45.60 32.76 11.18
N VAL A 285 44.91 31.74 10.68
CA VAL A 285 45.24 30.33 10.95
C VAL A 285 46.61 29.99 10.37
N TYR A 286 46.85 30.26 9.09
CA TYR A 286 48.14 29.91 8.46
C TYR A 286 49.31 30.69 9.04
N ASN A 287 49.13 31.93 9.50
CA ASN A 287 50.19 32.67 10.17
C ASN A 287 50.66 31.96 11.46
N VAL A 288 49.71 31.49 12.27
CA VAL A 288 50.01 30.70 13.48
C VAL A 288 50.66 29.36 13.12
N LEU A 289 50.07 28.61 12.18
CA LEU A 289 50.57 27.29 11.78
C LEU A 289 51.98 27.38 11.18
N GLN A 290 52.23 28.36 10.32
CA GLN A 290 53.54 28.57 9.71
C GLN A 290 54.59 28.94 10.75
N ARG A 291 54.27 29.79 11.73
CA ARG A 291 55.20 30.14 12.81
C ARG A 291 55.52 28.93 13.69
N ARG A 292 54.52 28.11 14.04
CA ARG A 292 54.72 26.88 14.83
C ARG A 292 55.57 25.86 14.08
N LYS A 293 55.21 25.60 12.82
CA LYS A 293 56.00 24.75 11.92
C LYS A 293 57.45 25.21 11.85
N ARG A 294 57.69 26.51 11.62
CA ARG A 294 59.04 27.07 11.54
C ARG A 294 59.83 26.81 12.83
N LEU A 295 59.26 27.14 13.99
CA LEU A 295 59.93 26.92 15.28
C LEU A 295 60.23 25.43 15.52
N ALA A 296 59.28 24.55 15.23
CA ALA A 296 59.48 23.11 15.37
C ALA A 296 60.59 22.61 14.43
N HIS A 297 60.56 23.03 13.17
CA HIS A 297 61.55 22.64 12.16
C HIS A 297 62.95 23.15 12.50
N GLU A 298 63.10 24.41 12.91
CA GLU A 298 64.37 25.01 13.33
C GLU A 298 64.93 24.37 14.60
N SER A 299 64.06 24.06 15.58
CA SER A 299 64.49 23.44 16.84
C SER A 299 64.89 21.97 16.71
N THR A 300 64.22 21.23 15.82
CA THR A 300 64.46 19.79 15.62
C THR A 300 65.46 19.50 14.51
N LEU A 301 65.78 20.49 13.67
CA LEU A 301 66.58 20.33 12.45
C LEU A 301 66.09 19.16 11.57
N SER A 302 64.78 18.92 11.57
CA SER A 302 64.18 17.82 10.81
C SER A 302 64.34 18.06 9.31
N ARG A 303 64.39 17.00 8.51
CA ARG A 303 64.45 17.12 7.04
C ARG A 303 63.13 17.59 6.45
N GLU A 304 62.03 17.27 7.12
CA GLU A 304 60.68 17.64 6.75
C GLU A 304 59.90 18.04 8.00
N SER A 305 59.01 19.02 7.84
CA SER A 305 58.09 19.46 8.87
C SER A 305 56.79 19.85 8.18
N THR A 306 55.65 19.46 8.75
CA THR A 306 54.31 19.72 8.22
C THR A 306 53.62 20.78 9.06
N HIS A 307 52.57 21.40 8.54
CA HIS A 307 51.74 22.31 9.36
C HIS A 307 50.91 21.47 10.34
N ASP A 308 50.69 21.99 11.55
CA ASP A 308 49.78 21.34 12.50
C ASP A 308 48.39 21.17 11.82
N PHE A 309 47.76 20.03 12.04
CA PHE A 309 46.43 19.67 11.47
C PHE A 309 46.37 19.54 9.94
N HIS A 310 47.51 19.44 9.27
CA HIS A 310 47.58 19.12 7.83
C HIS A 310 48.36 17.81 7.62
N PRO A 311 47.99 17.00 6.61
CA PRO A 311 48.83 15.90 6.18
C PRO A 311 50.14 16.42 5.56
N ALA A 312 51.11 15.53 5.36
CA ALA A 312 52.36 15.85 4.67
C ALA A 312 52.12 16.27 3.21
N ASP A 313 51.21 15.56 2.54
CA ASP A 313 50.75 15.89 1.20
C ASP A 313 49.28 16.36 1.26
N LEU A 314 49.10 17.69 1.26
CA LEU A 314 47.77 18.29 1.30
C LEU A 314 46.97 18.07 0.01
N GLU A 315 47.65 17.95 -1.13
CA GLU A 315 47.00 17.86 -2.44
C GLU A 315 46.40 16.46 -2.67
N HIS A 316 47.10 15.41 -2.24
CA HIS A 316 46.64 14.03 -2.42
C HIS A 316 45.90 13.45 -1.21
N ASP A 317 46.32 13.79 0.02
CA ASP A 317 45.76 13.21 1.25
C ASP A 317 44.82 14.15 2.02
N GLY A 318 44.67 15.40 1.57
CA GLY A 318 43.90 16.44 2.28
C GLY A 318 42.46 16.03 2.58
N GLU A 319 41.72 15.57 1.57
CA GLU A 319 40.29 15.21 1.72
C GLU A 319 40.11 14.08 2.74
N ALA A 320 40.88 13.00 2.61
CA ALA A 320 40.81 11.87 3.53
C ALA A 320 41.24 12.25 4.96
N HIS A 321 42.23 13.13 5.11
CA HIS A 321 42.67 13.64 6.40
C HIS A 321 41.57 14.44 7.10
N PHE A 322 40.99 15.44 6.42
CA PHE A 322 39.95 16.29 7.00
C PHE A 322 38.66 15.53 7.27
N ALA A 323 38.28 14.58 6.41
CA ALA A 323 37.12 13.72 6.67
C ALA A 323 37.30 12.92 7.97
N LYS A 324 38.49 12.35 8.22
CA LYS A 324 38.80 11.64 9.47
C LYS A 324 38.81 12.58 10.67
N LEU A 325 39.33 13.80 10.51
CA LEU A 325 39.37 14.81 11.56
C LEU A 325 37.95 15.19 12.00
N ILE A 326 37.08 15.53 11.05
CA ILE A 326 35.67 15.89 11.29
C ILE A 326 34.93 14.72 11.93
N ALA A 327 35.10 13.49 11.41
CA ALA A 327 34.46 12.31 11.98
C ALA A 327 34.90 12.05 13.43
N LYS A 328 36.20 12.20 13.72
CA LYS A 328 36.73 12.05 15.08
C LYS A 328 36.19 13.12 16.02
N GLU A 329 36.16 14.37 15.59
CA GLU A 329 35.64 15.47 16.41
C GLU A 329 34.14 15.33 16.67
N THR A 330 33.38 14.90 15.66
CA THR A 330 31.95 14.58 15.80
C THR A 330 31.75 13.46 16.83
N ALA A 331 32.47 12.34 16.72
CA ALA A 331 32.36 11.22 17.65
C ALA A 331 32.73 11.60 19.10
N VAL A 332 33.77 12.41 19.29
CA VAL A 332 34.15 12.92 20.62
C VAL A 332 33.08 13.84 21.19
N THR A 333 32.47 14.68 20.34
CA THR A 333 31.39 15.59 20.73
C THR A 333 30.15 14.81 21.13
N GLU A 334 29.72 13.84 20.32
CA GLU A 334 28.58 12.96 20.62
C GLU A 334 28.80 12.16 21.91
N LEU A 335 29.99 11.60 22.13
CA LEU A 335 30.32 10.90 23.36
C LEU A 335 30.27 11.85 24.58
N THR A 336 30.76 13.07 24.42
CA THR A 336 30.74 14.09 25.47
C THR A 336 29.30 14.49 25.79
N MET A 337 28.48 14.71 24.76
CA MET A 337 27.05 14.99 24.91
C MET A 337 26.33 13.84 25.63
N GLY A 338 26.55 12.59 25.21
CA GLY A 338 25.98 11.41 25.87
C GLY A 338 26.38 11.28 27.34
N ARG A 339 27.65 11.56 27.67
CA ARG A 339 28.14 11.57 29.07
C ARG A 339 27.46 12.66 29.90
N LEU A 340 27.23 13.83 29.33
CA LEU A 340 26.55 14.94 30.01
C LEU A 340 25.05 14.65 30.17
N MET A 341 24.40 14.07 29.15
CA MET A 341 23.00 13.65 29.22
C MET A 341 22.76 12.61 30.30
N GLY A 342 23.67 11.63 30.45
CA GLY A 342 23.58 10.61 31.50
C GLY A 342 23.61 11.18 32.92
N ASN A 343 24.10 12.41 33.09
CA ASN A 343 24.12 13.12 34.36
C ASN A 343 23.17 14.34 34.40
N TYR A 344 22.23 14.44 33.45
CA TYR A 344 21.30 15.57 33.30
C TYR A 344 21.99 16.95 33.25
N ALA A 345 23.23 16.98 32.76
CA ALA A 345 24.08 18.17 32.69
C ALA A 345 24.20 18.73 31.27
N LEU A 346 23.55 18.12 30.28
CA LEU A 346 23.52 18.63 28.91
C LEU A 346 22.39 19.67 28.78
N PHE A 347 22.71 20.88 28.28
CA PHE A 347 21.77 21.99 28.06
C PHE A 347 20.94 22.38 29.29
N SER A 348 21.54 22.33 30.48
CA SER A 348 20.91 22.76 31.72
C SER A 348 21.04 24.27 31.91
N ASP A 349 20.65 25.12 30.94
CA ASP A 349 21.11 26.51 30.87
C ASP A 349 20.74 27.41 32.08
N SER A 350 19.71 27.06 32.84
CA SER A 350 19.35 27.75 34.10
C SER A 350 20.11 27.23 35.34
N TYR A 351 20.94 26.20 35.17
CA TYR A 351 21.69 25.51 36.24
C TYR A 351 23.16 25.30 35.83
N VAL A 352 24.08 25.42 36.78
CA VAL A 352 25.50 25.14 36.53
C VAL A 352 25.85 23.77 37.11
N PRO A 353 26.14 22.73 36.30
CA PRO A 353 26.52 21.43 36.81
C PRO A 353 27.91 21.48 37.46
N VAL A 354 28.02 21.00 38.70
CA VAL A 354 29.24 21.05 39.51
C VAL A 354 29.61 19.65 39.98
N GLN A 355 30.88 19.27 39.78
CA GLN A 355 31.40 17.96 40.17
C GLN A 355 32.57 18.04 41.17
N THR A 356 33.07 19.23 41.47
CA THR A 356 34.20 19.45 42.40
C THR A 356 34.00 20.70 43.25
N GLY A 357 34.60 20.75 44.44
CA GLY A 357 34.54 21.92 45.32
C GLY A 357 35.12 23.19 44.68
N MET A 358 36.16 23.07 43.85
CA MET A 358 36.70 24.21 43.10
C MET A 358 35.71 24.73 42.05
N ALA A 359 35.02 23.83 41.34
CA ALA A 359 34.00 24.23 40.37
C ALA A 359 32.79 24.88 41.07
N PHE A 360 32.45 24.43 42.28
CA PHE A 360 31.41 25.05 43.12
C PHE A 360 31.74 26.51 43.44
N TYR A 361 32.93 26.77 43.99
CA TYR A 361 33.35 28.14 44.29
C TYR A 361 33.38 29.03 43.04
N LYS A 362 33.80 28.51 41.89
CA LYS A 362 33.76 29.24 40.62
C LYS A 362 32.33 29.53 40.16
N ALA A 363 31.42 28.58 40.30
CA ALA A 363 30.01 28.77 39.95
C ALA A 363 29.35 29.85 40.84
N ILE A 364 29.59 29.81 42.15
CA ILE A 364 29.11 30.83 43.10
C ILE A 364 29.68 32.21 42.79
N GLN A 365 30.94 32.29 42.35
CA GLN A 365 31.55 33.57 41.96
C GLN A 365 30.84 34.21 40.76
N MET A 366 30.21 33.43 39.87
CA MET A 366 29.46 33.98 38.73
C MET A 366 28.27 34.83 39.18
N ASP A 367 27.68 34.52 40.34
CA ASP A 367 26.58 35.28 40.94
C ASP A 367 27.02 36.06 42.21
N ASN A 368 28.32 36.32 42.36
CA ASN A 368 28.89 37.05 43.50
C ASN A 368 28.47 36.51 44.89
N GLY A 369 28.24 35.20 45.02
CA GLY A 369 27.80 34.60 46.29
C GLY A 369 26.28 34.43 46.44
N LYS A 370 25.48 34.79 45.43
CA LYS A 370 24.01 34.61 45.43
C LYS A 370 23.57 33.27 44.85
#